data_AF-A0A182Q2J1-F1
#
_entry.id   AF-A0A182Q2J1-F1
#
_cell.length_a   1.000
_cell.length_b   1.000
_cell.length_c   1.000
_cell.angle_alpha   90.00
_cell.angle_beta   90.00
_cell.angle_gamma   90.00
#
_symmetry.space_group_name_H-M   'P 1'
#
loop_
_entity.id
_entity.type
_entity.pdbx_description
1 polymer ?
#
loop_
_entity_poly.entity_id
_entity_poly.type
_entity_poly.pdbx_seq_one_letter_code
_entity_poly.pdbx_strand_id
1 'polypeptide(L)'
;MHLSDGVVTFFSLFMLCQARRVQTCNGGYQMIVHSIENCGGDGQIVTIDPTSTITLMEDCKVKSKATARTTGFNTAVMQVTITKNGLPVLKETVDICENLDNAASNKEATEIITMFGVPDHCPVAATEIRTDESQTYSLEKYKQHLLVAQGRSIIDVLIKHDNGESCFKFDVEVMVPNFLGG
;
A
#
# COMPACT_ATOMS: atom_id res chain seq x y z
N MET A 1 49.07 29.32 21.70
CA MET A 1 47.96 28.41 21.35
C MET A 1 48.09 28.10 19.86
N HIS A 2 48.85 27.06 19.52
CA HIS A 2 48.93 26.53 18.16
C HIS A 2 47.89 25.41 18.05
N LEU A 3 46.80 25.64 17.32
CA LEU A 3 45.95 24.53 16.89
C LEU A 3 46.80 23.71 15.90
N SER A 4 47.17 22.50 16.30
CA SER A 4 47.96 21.58 15.50
C SER A 4 47.25 21.27 14.18
N ASP A 5 47.97 21.36 13.05
CA ASP A 5 47.47 21.04 11.70
C ASP A 5 46.82 19.64 11.63
N GLY A 6 47.23 18.73 12.53
CA GLY A 6 46.61 17.40 12.67
C GLY A 6 45.16 17.44 13.15
N VAL A 7 44.76 18.40 13.98
CA VAL A 7 43.40 18.52 14.53
C VAL A 7 42.43 19.05 13.48
N VAL A 8 42.85 20.03 12.67
CA VAL A 8 42.03 20.62 11.59
C VAL A 8 41.78 19.58 10.50
N THR A 9 42.78 18.76 10.19
CA THR A 9 42.67 17.68 9.19
C THR A 9 41.78 16.53 9.68
N PHE A 10 41.84 16.17 10.96
CA PHE A 10 40.94 15.17 11.55
C PHE A 10 39.48 15.64 11.61
N PHE A 11 39.22 16.90 11.97
CA PHE A 11 37.87 17.46 12.02
C PHE A 11 37.23 17.60 10.63
N SER A 12 38.03 17.91 9.60
CA SER A 12 37.54 17.97 8.21
C SER A 12 37.27 16.59 7.61
N LEU A 13 38.06 15.57 7.96
CA LEU A 13 37.79 14.18 7.57
C LEU A 13 36.56 13.60 8.31
N PHE A 14 36.34 13.99 9.57
CA PHE A 14 35.15 13.58 10.35
C PHE A 14 33.86 14.27 9.87
N MET A 15 33.95 15.52 9.39
CA MET A 15 32.82 16.25 8.78
C MET A 15 32.41 15.70 7.41
N LEU A 16 33.32 15.11 6.63
CA LEU A 16 32.99 14.43 5.37
C LEU A 16 32.34 13.05 5.58
N CYS A 17 32.47 12.46 6.77
CA CYS A 17 31.74 11.25 7.16
C CYS A 17 30.28 11.50 7.53
N GLN A 18 29.85 12.76 7.62
CA GLN A 18 28.43 13.12 7.65
C GLN A 18 27.85 13.06 6.23
N ALA A 19 28.23 12.05 5.45
CA ALA A 19 27.43 11.57 4.34
C ALA A 19 26.06 11.27 4.94
N ARG A 20 25.14 12.23 4.77
CA ARG A 20 23.74 12.07 5.08
C ARG A 20 23.31 10.84 4.30
N ARG A 21 23.32 9.68 4.96
CA ARG A 21 22.52 8.54 4.55
C ARG A 21 21.11 9.05 4.72
N VAL A 22 20.59 9.70 3.67
CA VAL A 22 19.17 9.87 3.50
C VAL A 22 18.68 8.44 3.38
N GLN A 23 18.30 7.87 4.51
CA GLN A 23 17.71 6.55 4.58
C GLN A 23 16.30 6.73 4.05
N THR A 24 16.20 6.91 2.72
CA THR A 24 14.94 6.70 2.02
C THR A 24 14.47 5.30 2.35
N CYS A 25 13.16 5.08 2.36
CA CYS A 25 12.57 3.84 2.85
C CYS A 25 13.36 2.60 2.43
N ASN A 26 14.07 1.96 3.37
CA ASN A 26 14.94 0.80 3.14
C ASN A 26 15.82 0.84 1.86
N GLY A 27 16.31 2.01 1.41
CA GLY A 27 17.13 2.07 0.19
C GLY A 27 16.34 2.34 -1.09
N GLY A 28 15.19 2.99 -1.01
CA GLY A 28 14.55 3.72 -2.11
C GLY A 28 13.42 3.00 -2.84
N TYR A 29 12.80 1.99 -2.22
CA TYR A 29 11.72 1.20 -2.82
C TYR A 29 10.68 2.07 -3.55
N GLN A 30 10.26 1.62 -4.73
CA GLN A 30 9.20 2.22 -5.53
C GLN A 30 8.06 1.22 -5.70
N MET A 31 6.83 1.69 -5.54
CA MET A 31 5.62 0.92 -5.83
C MET A 31 4.98 1.50 -7.09
N ILE A 32 4.74 0.66 -8.08
CA ILE A 32 4.15 1.02 -9.37
C ILE A 32 2.83 0.27 -9.49
N VAL A 33 1.74 1.00 -9.70
CA VAL A 33 0.45 0.41 -10.06
C VAL A 33 0.36 0.42 -11.59
N HIS A 34 0.46 -0.76 -12.20
CA HIS A 34 0.35 -0.92 -13.66
C HIS A 34 -1.10 -0.85 -14.12
N SER A 35 -2.02 -1.47 -13.37
CA SER A 35 -3.45 -1.41 -13.68
C SER A 35 -4.33 -1.70 -12.47
N ILE A 36 -5.51 -1.09 -12.47
CA ILE A 36 -6.64 -1.42 -11.61
C ILE A 36 -7.83 -1.69 -12.53
N GLU A 37 -8.41 -2.89 -12.46
CA GLU A 37 -9.53 -3.29 -13.29
C GLU A 37 -10.73 -3.70 -12.43
N ASN A 38 -11.92 -3.23 -12.80
CA ASN A 38 -13.17 -3.73 -12.23
C ASN A 38 -13.73 -4.87 -13.11
N CYS A 39 -13.37 -6.11 -12.82
CA CYS A 39 -13.75 -7.28 -13.63
C CYS A 39 -15.19 -7.76 -13.44
N GLY A 40 -15.96 -7.16 -12.53
CA GLY A 40 -17.33 -7.56 -12.21
C GLY A 40 -18.40 -7.00 -13.17
N GLY A 41 -18.02 -6.16 -14.13
CA GLY A 41 -18.95 -5.47 -15.04
C GLY A 41 -19.74 -4.34 -14.37
N ASP A 42 -20.72 -3.78 -15.09
CA ASP A 42 -21.42 -2.54 -14.69
C ASP A 42 -22.31 -2.70 -13.44
N GLY A 43 -22.70 -3.92 -13.10
CA GLY A 43 -23.60 -4.22 -11.98
C GLY A 43 -22.91 -4.53 -10.66
N GLN A 44 -21.58 -4.40 -10.58
CA GLN A 44 -20.86 -4.77 -9.37
C GLN A 44 -21.09 -3.79 -8.22
N ILE A 45 -21.13 -4.32 -6.99
CA ILE A 45 -21.53 -3.58 -5.79
C ILE A 45 -20.54 -2.49 -5.42
N VAL A 46 -19.25 -2.74 -5.65
CA VAL A 46 -18.14 -1.84 -5.36
C VAL A 46 -17.32 -1.63 -6.62
N THR A 47 -17.03 -0.38 -6.96
CA THR A 47 -16.19 -0.01 -8.10
C THR A 47 -15.06 0.91 -7.65
N ILE A 48 -13.90 0.78 -8.29
CA ILE A 48 -12.72 1.61 -8.08
C ILE A 48 -12.43 2.34 -9.39
N ASP A 49 -12.17 3.64 -9.33
CA ASP A 49 -11.73 4.41 -10.48
C ASP A 49 -10.38 3.86 -10.98
N PRO A 50 -10.28 3.35 -12.22
CA PRO A 50 -9.04 2.81 -12.77
C PRO A 50 -7.88 3.82 -12.83
N THR A 51 -8.19 5.13 -12.76
CA THR A 51 -7.20 6.21 -12.72
C THR A 51 -6.63 6.46 -11.32
N SER A 52 -7.06 5.68 -10.32
CA SER A 52 -6.53 5.77 -8.96
C SER A 52 -5.03 5.49 -8.93
N THR A 53 -4.28 6.25 -8.14
CA THR A 53 -2.83 6.15 -8.03
C THR A 53 -2.38 5.88 -6.60
N ILE A 54 -1.26 5.17 -6.46
CA ILE A 54 -0.55 4.97 -5.21
C ILE A 54 0.91 5.32 -5.46
N THR A 55 1.44 6.27 -4.68
CA THR A 55 2.81 6.74 -4.78
C THR A 55 3.53 6.50 -3.46
N LEU A 56 4.59 5.71 -3.50
CA LEU A 56 5.52 5.57 -2.38
C LEU A 56 6.54 6.71 -2.42
N MET A 57 6.54 7.54 -1.38
CA MET A 57 7.47 8.65 -1.18
C MET A 57 8.80 8.18 -0.58
N GLU A 58 9.82 8.99 -0.76
CA GLU A 58 11.18 8.71 -0.29
C GLU A 58 11.26 8.48 1.23
N ASP A 59 10.40 9.11 2.03
CA ASP A 59 10.35 9.01 3.49
C ASP A 59 9.45 7.89 4.02
N CYS A 60 9.25 6.82 3.23
CA CYS A 60 8.32 5.70 3.53
C CYS A 60 6.85 6.10 3.62
N LYS A 61 6.49 7.32 3.26
CA LYS A 61 5.08 7.71 3.24
C LYS A 61 4.44 7.26 1.94
N VAL A 62 3.20 6.84 2.00
CA VAL A 62 2.39 6.59 0.82
C VAL A 62 1.37 7.69 0.69
N LYS A 63 1.27 8.22 -0.53
CA LYS A 63 0.15 9.03 -0.99
C LYS A 63 -0.74 8.16 -1.85
N SER A 64 -2.03 8.14 -1.54
CA SER A 64 -3.03 7.53 -2.40
C SER A 64 -3.95 8.62 -2.93
N LYS A 65 -4.33 8.49 -4.20
CA LYS A 65 -5.44 9.22 -4.79
C LYS A 65 -6.36 8.19 -5.38
N ALA A 66 -7.42 7.87 -4.68
CA ALA A 66 -8.38 6.86 -5.10
C ALA A 66 -9.79 7.41 -5.06
N THR A 67 -10.63 6.92 -5.97
CA THR A 67 -12.08 7.09 -5.87
C THR A 67 -12.71 5.71 -5.94
N ALA A 68 -13.42 5.34 -4.88
CA ALA A 68 -14.19 4.11 -4.82
C ALA A 68 -15.67 4.44 -4.59
N ARG A 69 -16.56 3.63 -5.15
CA ARG A 69 -18.01 3.76 -4.97
C ARG A 69 -18.58 2.44 -4.52
N THR A 70 -19.55 2.48 -3.63
CA THR A 70 -20.34 1.31 -3.23
C THR A 70 -21.83 1.62 -3.31
N THR A 71 -22.64 0.66 -3.75
CA THR A 71 -24.11 0.72 -3.68
C THR A 71 -24.64 0.36 -2.27
N GLY A 72 -23.73 0.05 -1.34
CA GLY A 72 -24.04 -0.44 0.01
C GLY A 72 -24.25 -1.95 0.05
N PHE A 73 -23.97 -2.56 1.20
CA PHE A 73 -24.09 -4.00 1.45
C PHE A 73 -24.14 -4.26 2.97
N ASN A 74 -24.68 -5.40 3.38
CA ASN A 74 -24.75 -5.80 4.79
C ASN A 74 -23.65 -6.79 5.18
N THR A 75 -23.29 -7.68 4.27
CA THR A 75 -22.23 -8.68 4.49
C THR A 75 -21.31 -8.75 3.28
N ALA A 76 -20.04 -9.15 3.50
CA ALA A 76 -19.07 -9.28 2.43
C ALA A 76 -18.04 -10.38 2.73
N VAL A 77 -17.90 -11.35 1.83
CA VAL A 77 -16.86 -12.39 1.88
C VAL A 77 -15.92 -12.24 0.69
N MET A 78 -14.66 -12.00 0.97
CA MET A 78 -13.60 -11.82 -0.03
C MET A 78 -12.85 -13.11 -0.28
N GLN A 79 -12.56 -13.39 -1.54
CA GLN A 79 -11.56 -14.36 -1.97
C GLN A 79 -10.45 -13.60 -2.67
N VAL A 80 -9.23 -13.73 -2.17
CA VAL A 80 -8.04 -13.09 -2.73
C VAL A 80 -7.08 -14.16 -3.24
N THR A 81 -6.57 -13.96 -4.45
CA THR A 81 -5.48 -14.75 -5.02
C THR A 81 -4.35 -13.81 -5.39
N ILE A 82 -3.16 -14.08 -4.87
CA ILE A 82 -1.95 -13.33 -5.20
C ILE A 82 -1.02 -14.22 -6.00
N THR A 83 -0.68 -13.75 -7.19
CA THR A 83 0.32 -14.36 -8.06
C THR A 83 1.52 -13.43 -8.13
N LYS A 84 2.70 -13.91 -7.73
CA LYS A 84 3.93 -13.13 -7.76
C LYS A 84 4.89 -13.71 -8.77
N ASN A 85 5.36 -12.90 -9.73
CA ASN A 85 6.24 -13.33 -10.81
C ASN A 85 5.72 -14.58 -11.55
N GLY A 86 4.41 -14.69 -11.73
CA GLY A 86 3.73 -15.83 -12.37
C GLY A 86 3.51 -17.05 -11.46
N LEU A 87 3.97 -17.03 -10.21
CA LEU A 87 3.79 -18.12 -9.25
C LEU A 87 2.67 -17.77 -8.25
N PRO A 88 1.69 -18.66 -8.02
CA PRO A 88 0.68 -18.44 -6.99
C PRO A 88 1.36 -18.47 -5.61
N VAL A 89 1.22 -17.40 -4.84
CA VAL A 89 1.85 -17.26 -3.51
C VAL A 89 0.82 -17.26 -2.38
N LEU A 90 -0.40 -16.83 -2.65
CA LEU A 90 -1.48 -16.80 -1.67
C LEU A 90 -2.82 -17.08 -2.35
N LYS A 91 -3.66 -17.86 -1.67
CA LYS A 91 -5.09 -17.94 -1.94
C LYS A 91 -5.81 -18.02 -0.60
N GLU A 92 -6.65 -17.04 -0.32
CA GLU A 92 -7.30 -16.90 0.98
C GLU A 92 -8.76 -16.49 0.82
N THR A 93 -9.58 -16.85 1.81
CA THR A 93 -10.97 -16.42 1.93
C THR A 93 -11.13 -15.73 3.28
N VAL A 94 -11.69 -14.52 3.25
CA VAL A 94 -11.75 -13.59 4.38
C VAL A 94 -13.18 -13.09 4.49
N ASP A 95 -13.81 -13.27 5.65
CA ASP A 95 -15.05 -12.56 5.94
C ASP A 95 -14.70 -11.11 6.32
N ILE A 96 -15.05 -10.15 5.45
CA ILE A 96 -14.68 -8.76 5.65
C ILE A 96 -15.39 -8.20 6.88
N CYS A 97 -16.68 -8.47 7.06
CA CYS A 97 -17.45 -7.88 8.15
C CYS A 97 -17.03 -8.44 9.51
N GLU A 98 -16.81 -9.75 9.60
CA GLU A 98 -16.27 -10.34 10.84
C GLU A 98 -14.89 -9.77 11.16
N ASN A 99 -14.03 -9.56 10.16
CA ASN A 99 -12.72 -8.98 10.38
C ASN A 99 -12.78 -7.48 10.71
N LEU A 100 -13.74 -6.71 10.21
CA LEU A 100 -13.94 -5.30 10.59
C LEU A 100 -14.39 -5.18 12.05
N ASP A 101 -15.35 -6.01 12.46
CA ASP A 101 -15.84 -6.05 13.84
C ASP A 101 -14.71 -6.43 14.82
N ASN A 102 -13.84 -7.36 14.42
CA ASN A 102 -12.65 -7.73 15.19
C ASN A 102 -11.54 -6.66 15.09
N ALA A 103 -11.39 -6.00 13.94
CA ALA A 103 -10.38 -4.97 13.68
C ALA A 103 -10.65 -3.66 14.41
N ALA A 104 -11.89 -3.38 14.86
CA ALA A 104 -12.18 -2.29 15.78
C ALA A 104 -11.30 -2.38 17.06
N SER A 105 -10.80 -3.57 17.40
CA SER A 105 -9.85 -3.80 18.49
C SER A 105 -8.37 -3.87 18.05
N ASN A 106 -8.07 -3.87 16.75
CA ASN A 106 -6.73 -3.95 16.17
C ASN A 106 -6.38 -2.71 15.32
N LYS A 107 -5.64 -1.79 15.93
CA LYS A 107 -5.15 -0.54 15.34
C LYS A 107 -4.40 -0.72 14.01
N GLU A 108 -3.74 -1.87 13.81
CA GLU A 108 -2.98 -2.13 12.59
C GLU A 108 -3.89 -2.36 11.37
N ALA A 109 -4.95 -3.15 11.55
CA ALA A 109 -5.95 -3.36 10.52
C ALA A 109 -6.68 -2.06 10.20
N THR A 110 -7.03 -1.27 11.22
CA THR A 110 -7.68 0.04 11.06
C THR A 110 -6.86 1.01 10.21
N GLU A 111 -5.54 1.05 10.37
CA GLU A 111 -4.67 1.95 9.58
C GLU A 111 -4.65 1.58 8.08
N ILE A 112 -4.64 0.28 7.76
CA ILE A 112 -4.71 -0.20 6.36
C ILE A 112 -6.10 0.08 5.77
N ILE A 113 -7.16 -0.25 6.52
CA ILE A 113 -8.56 0.02 6.15
C ILE A 113 -8.75 1.50 5.82
N THR A 114 -8.28 2.39 6.71
CA THR A 114 -8.37 3.85 6.55
C THR A 114 -7.58 4.32 5.33
N MET A 115 -6.39 3.76 5.09
CA MET A 115 -5.51 4.12 3.98
C MET A 115 -6.13 3.88 2.60
N PHE A 116 -6.95 2.85 2.49
CA PHE A 116 -7.66 2.51 1.27
C PHE A 116 -9.11 3.02 1.26
N GLY A 117 -9.51 3.78 2.29
CA GLY A 117 -10.87 4.28 2.42
C GLY A 117 -11.90 3.16 2.53
N VAL A 118 -11.53 2.01 3.09
CA VAL A 118 -12.47 0.92 3.36
C VAL A 118 -13.31 1.32 4.58
N PRO A 119 -14.63 1.08 4.59
CA PRO A 119 -15.48 1.33 5.75
C PRO A 119 -14.96 0.59 7.00
N ASP A 120 -15.20 1.16 8.18
CA ASP A 120 -14.71 0.64 9.46
C ASP A 120 -15.67 -0.35 10.15
N HIS A 121 -16.89 -0.51 9.63
CA HIS A 121 -17.87 -1.49 10.10
C HIS A 121 -18.86 -1.88 9.00
N CYS A 122 -19.57 -2.99 9.22
CA CYS A 122 -20.79 -3.35 8.49
C CYS A 122 -22.03 -3.04 9.35
N PRO A 123 -23.21 -2.78 8.75
CA PRO A 123 -23.49 -2.68 7.32
C PRO A 123 -22.91 -1.39 6.70
N VAL A 124 -22.54 -1.47 5.43
CA VAL A 124 -21.96 -0.37 4.67
C VAL A 124 -23.07 0.33 3.87
N ALA A 125 -23.23 1.64 4.08
CA ALA A 125 -24.15 2.44 3.29
C ALA A 125 -23.61 2.74 1.88
N ALA A 126 -24.51 3.02 0.94
CA ALA A 126 -24.13 3.52 -0.37
C ALA A 126 -23.34 4.83 -0.22
N THR A 127 -22.12 4.86 -0.75
CA THR A 127 -21.23 6.01 -0.58
C THR A 127 -20.17 6.06 -1.68
N GLU A 128 -19.59 7.23 -1.84
CA GLU A 128 -18.41 7.47 -2.65
C GLU A 128 -17.28 7.92 -1.72
N ILE A 129 -16.16 7.22 -1.81
CA ILE A 129 -15.00 7.46 -0.97
C ILE A 129 -13.90 8.01 -1.86
N ARG A 130 -13.41 9.19 -1.51
CA ARG A 130 -12.34 9.87 -2.24
C ARG A 130 -11.17 10.08 -1.30
N THR A 131 -10.00 9.59 -1.68
CA THR A 131 -8.75 10.04 -1.08
C THR A 131 -8.11 11.05 -2.01
N ASP A 132 -7.68 12.17 -1.45
CA ASP A 132 -6.77 13.09 -2.09
C ASP A 132 -5.38 12.94 -1.46
N GLU A 133 -4.34 13.25 -2.22
CA GLU A 133 -2.93 13.05 -1.82
C GLU A 133 -2.50 13.86 -0.58
N SER A 134 -3.45 14.50 0.11
CA SER A 134 -3.26 15.20 1.38
C SER A 134 -2.96 14.24 2.53
N GLN A 135 -3.46 13.00 2.46
CA GLN A 135 -3.20 11.99 3.49
C GLN A 135 -1.96 11.19 3.13
N THR A 136 -1.03 11.14 4.09
CA THR A 136 0.20 10.36 3.98
C THR A 136 0.24 9.28 5.04
N TYR A 137 0.44 8.03 4.63
CA TYR A 137 0.52 6.89 5.55
C TYR A 137 1.95 6.38 5.63
N SER A 138 2.47 6.18 6.83
CA SER A 138 3.84 5.68 6.99
C SER A 138 3.87 4.16 6.87
N LEU A 139 4.68 3.65 5.94
CA LEU A 139 5.01 2.22 5.82
C LEU A 139 6.22 1.80 6.66
N GLU A 140 6.74 2.67 7.52
CA GLU A 140 7.89 2.40 8.38
C GLU A 140 7.79 1.07 9.12
N LYS A 141 6.63 0.78 9.70
CA LYS A 141 6.38 -0.48 10.43
C LYS A 141 6.31 -1.71 9.51
N TYR A 142 6.00 -1.54 8.23
CA TYR A 142 5.92 -2.61 7.24
C TYR A 142 7.20 -2.81 6.42
N LYS A 143 8.26 -2.06 6.73
CA LYS A 143 9.55 -2.09 6.04
C LYS A 143 10.11 -3.48 5.78
N GLN A 144 9.99 -4.39 6.74
CA GLN A 144 10.50 -5.76 6.59
C GLN A 144 9.72 -6.57 5.55
N HIS A 145 8.44 -6.24 5.35
CA HIS A 145 7.58 -6.88 4.34
C HIS A 145 7.82 -6.33 2.93
N LEU A 146 8.34 -5.10 2.78
CA LEU A 146 8.65 -4.51 1.47
C LEU A 146 9.72 -5.31 0.70
N LEU A 147 10.71 -5.86 1.41
CA LEU A 147 11.70 -6.79 0.84
C LEU A 147 11.02 -8.03 0.23
N VAL A 148 10.07 -8.61 0.97
CA VAL A 148 9.30 -9.77 0.52
C VAL A 148 8.34 -9.41 -0.60
N ALA A 149 7.90 -8.15 -0.69
CA ALA A 149 7.01 -7.67 -1.74
C ALA A 149 7.72 -7.42 -3.09
N GLN A 150 9.05 -7.34 -3.13
CA GLN A 150 9.82 -7.03 -4.34
C GLN A 150 9.45 -7.92 -5.54
N GLY A 151 9.20 -7.32 -6.70
CA GLY A 151 8.78 -7.99 -7.93
C GLY A 151 7.35 -7.61 -8.32
N ARG A 152 6.85 -8.21 -9.40
CA ARG A 152 5.52 -7.95 -9.94
C ARG A 152 4.50 -8.92 -9.36
N SER A 153 3.38 -8.39 -8.92
CA SER A 153 2.27 -9.12 -8.31
C SER A 153 0.97 -8.82 -9.05
N ILE A 154 0.23 -9.88 -9.35
CA ILE A 154 -1.15 -9.81 -9.83
C ILE A 154 -2.03 -10.25 -8.66
N ILE A 155 -2.98 -9.40 -8.28
CA ILE A 155 -3.90 -9.64 -7.17
C ILE A 155 -5.30 -9.69 -7.75
N ASP A 156 -5.89 -10.89 -7.76
CA ASP A 156 -7.27 -11.11 -8.15
C ASP A 156 -8.14 -11.15 -6.89
N VAL A 157 -9.18 -10.32 -6.86
CA VAL A 157 -10.09 -10.17 -5.72
C VAL A 157 -11.51 -10.39 -6.19
N LEU A 158 -12.21 -11.37 -5.59
CA LEU A 158 -13.64 -11.57 -5.76
C LEU A 158 -14.31 -11.34 -4.41
N ILE A 159 -15.31 -10.47 -4.35
CA ILE A 159 -16.07 -10.20 -3.14
C ILE A 159 -17.52 -10.57 -3.38
N LYS A 160 -18.06 -11.42 -2.51
CA LYS A 160 -19.48 -11.78 -2.50
C LYS A 160 -20.17 -10.99 -1.42
N HIS A 161 -21.14 -10.18 -1.82
CA HIS A 161 -22.00 -9.40 -0.94
C HIS A 161 -23.35 -10.09 -0.81
N ASP A 162 -24.18 -9.65 0.14
CA ASP A 162 -25.56 -10.11 0.27
C ASP A 162 -26.45 -9.72 -0.92
N ASN A 163 -26.08 -8.65 -1.63
CA ASN A 163 -26.87 -8.07 -2.72
C ASN A 163 -26.19 -8.14 -4.10
N GLY A 164 -25.04 -8.82 -4.24
CA GLY A 164 -24.35 -8.97 -5.51
C GLY A 164 -22.88 -9.35 -5.35
N GLU A 165 -22.07 -9.13 -6.38
CA GLU A 165 -20.64 -9.44 -6.37
C GLU A 165 -19.81 -8.23 -6.81
N SER A 166 -18.55 -8.17 -6.36
CA SER A 166 -17.52 -7.27 -6.88
C SER A 166 -16.29 -8.06 -7.31
N CYS A 167 -15.61 -7.60 -8.35
CA CYS A 167 -14.38 -8.24 -8.81
C CYS A 167 -13.36 -7.17 -9.16
N PHE A 168 -12.14 -7.35 -8.66
CA PHE A 168 -11.02 -6.48 -8.94
C PHE A 168 -9.81 -7.26 -9.37
N LYS A 169 -9.02 -6.66 -10.26
CA LYS A 169 -7.69 -7.12 -10.59
C LYS A 169 -6.69 -5.98 -10.47
N PHE A 170 -5.68 -6.19 -9.64
CA PHE A 170 -4.58 -5.24 -9.46
C PHE A 170 -3.30 -5.81 -10.03
N ASP A 171 -2.57 -4.99 -10.78
CA ASP A 171 -1.23 -5.29 -11.26
C ASP A 171 -0.28 -4.28 -10.63
N VAL A 172 0.56 -4.75 -9.71
CA VAL A 172 1.41 -3.92 -8.87
C VAL A 172 2.82 -4.45 -8.90
N GLU A 173 3.80 -3.57 -8.94
CA GLU A 173 5.22 -3.92 -8.89
C GLU A 173 5.94 -3.15 -7.81
N VAL A 174 6.72 -3.86 -7.00
CA VAL A 174 7.62 -3.26 -6.01
C VAL A 174 9.05 -3.40 -6.51
N MET A 175 9.70 -2.27 -6.79
CA MET A 175 11.08 -2.21 -7.24
C MET A 175 11.99 -1.67 -6.13
N VAL A 176 13.26 -2.05 -6.16
CA VAL A 176 14.33 -1.39 -5.42
C VAL A 176 15.14 -0.61 -6.45
N PRO A 177 15.45 0.68 -6.24
CA PRO A 177 16.35 1.39 -7.12
C PRO A 177 17.69 0.69 -7.04
N ASN A 178 18.23 0.31 -8.21
CA ASN A 178 19.48 -0.38 -8.31
C ASN A 178 20.56 0.38 -7.53
N PHE A 179 21.11 -0.24 -6.49
CA PHE A 179 22.34 0.20 -5.81
C PHE A 179 23.61 0.03 -6.68
N LEU A 180 23.44 -0.15 -7.99
CA LEU A 180 24.51 -0.34 -8.97
C LEU A 180 24.28 0.62 -10.14
N GLY A 181 24.87 1.81 -10.05
CA GLY A 181 24.88 2.78 -11.14
C GLY A 181 25.36 4.17 -10.73
N GLY A 182 26.63 4.31 -10.36
CA GLY A 182 27.32 5.61 -10.19
C GLY A 182 28.25 5.67 -8.99
#